data_AF-A0A8J9X6C1-F1
#
_entry.id   AF-A0A8J9X6C1-F1
#
_cell.length_a   1.000
_cell.length_b   1.000
_cell.length_c   1.000
_cell.angle_alpha   90.00
_cell.angle_beta   90.00
_cell.angle_gamma   90.00
#
_symmetry.space_group_name_H-M   'P 1'
#
loop_
_entity.id
_entity.type
_entity.pdbx_description
1 polymer ?
#
loop_
_entity_poly.entity_id
_entity_poly.type
_entity_poly.pdbx_seq_one_letter_code
_entity_poly.pdbx_strand_id
1 'polypeptide(L)'
;AAGAIIIEVRRQFAEIPGLREGTAEADSDKCVAISTQSSVEEMVLPGIYAILSPITVGFLIGPRCLTGLLGGAIASGMMLALMM
;
A
#
# COMPACT_ATOMS: atom_id res chain seq x y z
N ALA A 1 -4.30 -3.94 -4.76
CA ALA A 1 -3.58 -3.70 -6.03
C ALA A 1 -3.20 -4.98 -6.82
N ALA A 2 -2.45 -5.93 -6.25
CA ALA A 2 -1.88 -7.06 -7.01
C ALA A 2 -2.90 -7.92 -7.80
N GLY A 3 -4.08 -8.18 -7.23
CA GLY A 3 -5.15 -8.92 -7.93
C GLY A 3 -5.66 -8.21 -9.19
N ALA A 4 -5.78 -6.88 -9.15
CA ALA A 4 -6.23 -6.09 -10.31
C ALA A 4 -5.21 -6.13 -11.46
N ILE A 5 -3.91 -6.10 -11.12
CA ILE A 5 -2.82 -6.28 -12.10
C ILE A 5 -2.92 -7.66 -12.76
N ILE A 6 -3.19 -8.72 -11.99
CA ILE A 6 -3.31 -10.09 -12.55
C ILE A 6 -4.49 -10.18 -13.54
N ILE A 7 -5.63 -9.55 -13.22
CA ILE A 7 -6.80 -9.53 -14.11
C ILE A 7 -6.47 -8.76 -15.39
N GLU A 8 -5.82 -7.61 -15.31
CA GLU A 8 -5.44 -6.81 -16.47
C GLU A 8 -4.42 -7.55 -17.35
N VAL A 9 -3.39 -8.17 -16.75
CA VAL A 9 -2.43 -8.99 -17.49
C VAL A 9 -3.13 -10.15 -18.21
N ARG A 10 -4.05 -10.85 -17.53
CA ARG A 10 -4.85 -11.92 -18.16
C ARG A 10 -5.70 -11.42 -19.33
N ARG A 11 -6.30 -10.22 -19.20
CA ARG A 11 -7.05 -9.58 -20.28
C ARG A 11 -6.15 -9.29 -21.48
N GLN A 12 -4.96 -8.69 -21.24
CA GLN A 12 -4.00 -8.40 -22.31
C GLN A 12 -3.56 -9.67 -23.04
N PHE A 13 -3.27 -10.75 -22.31
CA PHE A 13 -2.92 -12.05 -22.92
C PHE A 13 -4.07 -12.73 -23.69
N ALA A 14 -5.32 -12.37 -23.44
CA ALA A 14 -6.48 -12.93 -24.12
C ALA A 14 -6.93 -12.09 -25.32
N GLU A 15 -6.81 -10.76 -25.23
CA GLU A 15 -7.36 -9.82 -26.20
C GLU A 15 -6.32 -9.24 -27.18
N ILE A 16 -5.04 -9.17 -26.81
CA ILE A 16 -3.99 -8.62 -27.68
C ILE A 16 -3.41 -9.74 -28.56
N PRO A 17 -3.72 -9.76 -29.88
CA PRO A 17 -3.17 -10.75 -30.79
C PRO A 17 -1.66 -10.52 -30.96
N GLY A 18 -0.86 -11.57 -30.93
CA GLY A 18 0.60 -11.46 -31.03
C GLY A 18 1.33 -11.27 -29.70
N LEU A 19 0.60 -11.00 -28.60
CA LEU A 19 1.24 -10.80 -27.29
C LEU A 19 1.83 -12.10 -26.72
N ARG A 20 1.17 -13.24 -26.98
CA ARG A 20 1.65 -14.57 -26.58
C ARG A 20 2.81 -15.04 -27.44
N GLU A 21 2.78 -14.66 -28.71
CA GLU A 21 3.78 -14.99 -29.71
C GLU A 21 4.99 -14.05 -29.64
N GLY A 22 4.93 -12.98 -28.84
CA GLY A 22 6.00 -11.99 -28.66
C GLY A 22 6.12 -11.00 -29.82
N THR A 23 5.11 -10.90 -30.68
CA THR A 23 5.08 -10.03 -31.87
C THR A 23 4.33 -8.72 -31.65
N ALA A 24 3.57 -8.59 -30.56
CA ALA A 24 2.87 -7.38 -30.15
C ALA A 24 3.35 -6.87 -28.78
N GLU A 25 3.25 -5.56 -28.54
CA GLU A 25 3.64 -4.92 -27.28
C GLU A 25 2.51 -4.95 -26.24
N ALA A 26 2.88 -5.06 -24.96
CA ALA A 26 1.95 -5.02 -23.83
C ALA A 26 1.54 -3.58 -23.49
N ASP A 27 0.31 -3.42 -23.00
CA ASP A 27 -0.19 -2.12 -22.54
C ASP A 27 0.29 -1.87 -21.09
N SER A 28 1.50 -1.31 -20.99
CA SER A 28 2.15 -0.98 -19.72
C SER A 28 1.49 0.21 -19.03
N ASP A 29 0.95 1.16 -19.80
CA ASP A 29 0.32 2.38 -19.28
C ASP A 29 -0.90 2.05 -18.42
N LYS A 30 -1.72 1.08 -18.83
CA LYS A 30 -2.83 0.58 -17.99
C LYS A 30 -2.34 -0.04 -16.68
N CYS A 31 -1.28 -0.84 -16.73
CA CYS A 31 -0.72 -1.44 -15.52
C CYS A 31 -0.18 -0.37 -14.56
N VAL A 32 0.49 0.66 -15.08
CA VAL A 32 0.97 1.81 -14.31
C VAL A 32 -0.19 2.60 -13.71
N ALA A 33 -1.24 2.86 -14.48
CA ALA A 33 -2.42 3.59 -14.01
C ALA A 33 -3.12 2.86 -12.85
N ILE A 34 -3.34 1.54 -12.98
CA ILE A 34 -3.94 0.70 -11.93
C ILE A 34 -3.10 0.75 -10.65
N SER A 35 -1.79 0.58 -10.78
CA SER A 35 -0.87 0.60 -9.63
C SER A 35 -0.85 1.96 -8.95
N THR A 36 -0.79 3.04 -9.73
CA THR A 36 -0.71 4.42 -9.25
C THR A 36 -1.99 4.80 -8.50
N GLN A 37 -3.16 4.58 -9.11
CA GLN A 37 -4.44 4.88 -8.49
C GLN A 37 -4.62 4.10 -7.19
N SER A 38 -4.36 2.78 -7.23
CA SER A 38 -4.47 1.93 -6.04
C SER A 38 -3.53 2.40 -4.92
N SER A 39 -2.31 2.79 -5.26
CA SER A 39 -1.32 3.23 -4.26
C SER A 39 -1.74 4.54 -3.60
N VAL A 40 -2.24 5.50 -4.37
CA VAL A 40 -2.70 6.79 -3.83
C VAL A 40 -3.90 6.60 -2.89
N GLU A 41 -4.86 5.77 -3.27
CA GLU A 41 -6.05 5.51 -2.45
C GLU A 41 -5.69 4.77 -1.14
N GLU A 42 -4.85 3.75 -1.23
CA GLU A 42 -4.47 2.92 -0.06
C GLU A 42 -3.52 3.62 0.90
N MET A 43 -2.70 4.59 0.45
CA MET A 43 -1.76 5.31 1.33
C MET A 43 -2.45 6.30 2.28
N VAL A 44 -3.67 6.75 1.95
CA VAL A 44 -4.41 7.73 2.78
C VAL A 44 -4.77 7.15 4.15
N LEU A 45 -5.25 5.91 4.17
CA LEU A 45 -5.67 5.20 5.39
C LEU A 45 -4.57 5.09 6.46
N PRO A 46 -3.38 4.51 6.17
CA PRO A 46 -2.29 4.41 7.14
C PRO A 46 -1.72 5.78 7.51
N GLY A 47 -1.70 6.74 6.60
CA GLY A 47 -1.27 8.12 6.89
C GLY A 47 -2.16 8.80 7.93
N ILE A 48 -3.48 8.71 7.75
CA ILE A 48 -4.45 9.23 8.72
C ILE A 48 -4.31 8.51 10.06
N TYR A 49 -4.17 7.18 10.05
CA TYR A 49 -4.00 6.39 11.27
C TYR A 49 -2.76 6.83 12.07
N ALA A 50 -1.63 7.04 11.40
CA ALA A 50 -0.38 7.48 12.04
C ALA A 50 -0.52 8.84 12.74
N ILE A 51 -1.34 9.75 12.20
CA ILE A 51 -1.58 11.08 12.78
C ILE A 51 -2.62 11.02 13.91
N LEU A 52 -3.73 10.32 13.70
CA LEU A 52 -4.84 10.27 14.66
C LEU A 52 -4.50 9.46 15.91
N SER A 53 -3.70 8.41 15.79
CA SER A 53 -3.25 7.55 16.90
C SER A 53 -2.70 8.34 18.12
N PRO A 54 -1.63 9.15 17.98
CA PRO A 54 -1.08 9.89 19.11
C PRO A 54 -1.99 11.04 19.56
N ILE A 55 -2.74 11.67 18.65
CA ILE A 55 -3.68 12.74 19.00
C ILE A 55 -4.79 12.20 19.89
N THR A 56 -5.44 11.12 19.46
CA THR A 56 -6.54 10.50 20.22
C THR A 56 -6.06 10.01 21.58
N VAL A 57 -4.94 9.30 21.66
CA VAL A 57 -4.40 8.79 22.94
C VAL A 57 -3.94 9.93 23.86
N GLY A 58 -3.29 10.96 23.29
CA GLY A 58 -2.80 12.11 24.04
C GLY A 58 -3.91 12.94 24.69
N PHE A 59 -5.01 13.19 23.97
CA PHE A 59 -6.11 14.03 24.46
C PHE A 59 -7.19 13.27 25.26
N LEU A 60 -7.47 12.00 24.94
CA LEU A 60 -8.53 11.23 25.63
C LEU A 60 -8.03 10.48 26.87
N ILE A 61 -6.84 9.88 26.81
CA ILE A 61 -6.32 9.00 27.86
C ILE A 61 -5.26 9.72 28.70
N GLY A 62 -4.44 10.55 28.05
CA GLY A 62 -3.49 11.43 28.70
C GLY A 62 -2.02 11.08 28.42
N PRO A 63 -1.10 11.95 28.86
CA PRO A 63 0.29 11.95 28.42
C PRO A 63 1.10 10.73 28.87
N ARG A 64 0.75 10.11 30.01
CA ARG A 64 1.46 8.92 30.52
C ARG A 64 1.26 7.70 29.62
N CYS A 65 0.05 7.48 29.13
CA CYS A 65 -0.25 6.40 28.18
C CYS A 65 0.34 6.67 26.81
N LEU A 66 0.38 7.93 26.37
CA LEU A 66 1.02 8.32 25.11
C LEU A 66 2.51 7.93 25.09
N THR A 67 3.25 8.14 26.17
CA THR A 67 4.66 7.72 26.26
C THR A 67 4.84 6.21 26.07
N GLY A 68 3.93 5.40 26.65
CA GLY A 68 3.94 3.95 26.47
C GLY A 68 3.65 3.53 25.02
N LEU A 69 2.66 4.18 24.38
CA LEU A 69 2.32 3.96 22.97
C LEU A 69 3.52 4.26 22.06
N LEU A 70 4.16 5.42 22.23
CA LEU A 70 5.30 5.83 21.43
C LEU A 70 6.49 4.90 21.63
N GLY A 71 6.81 4.54 22.88
CA GLY A 71 7.89 3.60 23.17
C GLY A 71 7.65 2.22 22.54
N GLY A 72 6.43 1.69 22.66
CA GLY A 72 6.05 0.41 22.05
C GLY A 72 6.06 0.44 20.52
N ALA A 73 5.59 1.54 19.91
CA ALA A 73 5.59 1.71 18.46
C ALA A 73 7.01 1.78 17.89
N ILE A 74 7.94 2.45 18.57
CA ILE A 74 9.35 2.52 18.15
C ILE A 74 10.00 1.14 18.26
N ALA A 75 9.85 0.46 19.39
CA ALA A 75 10.48 -0.84 19.61
C ALA A 75 9.97 -1.92 18.65
N SER A 76 8.65 -2.01 18.47
CA SER A 76 8.04 -2.97 17.53
C SER A 76 8.29 -2.60 16.08
N GLY A 77 8.20 -1.31 15.73
CA GLY A 77 8.48 -0.80 14.39
C GLY A 77 9.92 -1.05 13.96
N MET A 78 10.90 -0.83 14.86
CA MET A 78 12.30 -1.11 14.58
C MET A 78 12.55 -2.59 14.31
N MET A 79 11.94 -3.48 15.09
CA MET A 79 12.11 -4.93 14.89
C MET A 79 11.49 -5.39 13.57
N LEU A 80 10.28 -4.93 13.24
CA LEU A 80 9.64 -5.25 11.96
C LEU A 80 10.43 -4.71 10.76
N ALA A 81 10.97 -3.49 10.86
CA ALA A 81 11.77 -2.88 9.79
C ALA A 81 13.09 -3.63 9.52
N LEU A 82 13.62 -4.37 10.50
CA LEU A 82 14.82 -5.20 10.31
C LEU A 82 14.50 -6.58 9.74
N MET A 83 13.29 -7.09 9.98
CA MET A 83 12.91 -8.46 9.63
C MET A 83 12.26 -8.58 8.23
N MET A 84 11.68 -7.50 7.71
CA MET A 84 11.02 -7.45 6.40
C MET A 84 11.90 -6.77 5.36
#